data_AF-A0A7J8VX19-F1
#
_entry.id   AF-A0A7J8VX19-F1
#
_cell.length_a   1.000
_cell.length_b   1.000
_cell.length_c   1.000
_cell.angle_alpha   90.00
_cell.angle_beta   90.00
_cell.angle_gamma   90.00
#
_symmetry.space_group_name_H-M   'P 1'
#
loop_
_entity.id
_entity.type
_entity.pdbx_description
1 polymer ?
#
loop_
_entity_poly.entity_id
_entity_poly.type
_entity_poly.pdbx_seq_one_letter_code
_entity_poly.pdbx_strand_id
1 'polypeptide(L)'
;MERYAKLMIVTMVVAGLALGSGPMVANGQKVCGMNKEGFKACQPSVTAGNPSPPPPSAACCMALNEADLTCLCFFKNSKLMNDYGIDFNRAKDLPVQCNLTKSFNC
;
A
#
# COMPACT_ATOMS: atom_id res chain seq x y z
N MET A 1 -34.68 21.70 -36.11
CA MET A 1 -34.71 21.36 -34.66
C MET A 1 -33.85 20.14 -34.32
N GLU A 2 -33.81 19.10 -35.15
CA GLU A 2 -33.05 17.85 -34.88
C GLU A 2 -31.53 18.02 -34.77
N ARG A 3 -30.92 18.93 -35.54
CA ARG A 3 -29.48 19.24 -35.43
C ARG A 3 -29.12 19.94 -34.11
N TYR A 4 -29.98 20.83 -33.64
CA TYR A 4 -29.81 21.49 -32.34
C TYR A 4 -30.01 20.51 -31.18
N ALA A 5 -30.97 19.58 -31.28
CA ALA A 5 -31.16 18.53 -30.27
C ALA A 5 -29.94 17.58 -30.20
N LYS A 6 -29.40 17.14 -31.35
CA LYS A 6 -28.15 16.34 -31.39
C LYS A 6 -26.95 17.09 -30.81
N LEU A 7 -26.80 18.38 -31.11
CA LEU A 7 -25.72 19.20 -30.55
C LEU A 7 -25.85 19.36 -29.03
N MET A 8 -27.06 19.59 -28.52
CA MET A 8 -27.32 19.72 -27.07
C MET A 8 -27.00 18.42 -26.30
N ILE A 9 -27.36 17.26 -26.86
CA ILE A 9 -27.05 15.95 -26.26
C ILE A 9 -25.53 15.74 -26.23
N VAL A 10 -24.82 16.03 -27.32
CA VAL A 10 -23.36 15.90 -27.38
C VAL A 10 -22.68 16.84 -26.38
N THR A 11 -23.16 18.07 -26.23
CA THR A 11 -22.60 19.02 -25.24
C THR A 11 -22.88 18.60 -23.79
N MET A 12 -24.03 18.01 -23.49
CA MET A 12 -24.32 17.47 -22.15
C MET A 12 -23.47 16.24 -21.81
N VAL A 13 -23.23 15.34 -22.77
CA VAL A 13 -22.38 14.16 -22.57
C VAL A 13 -20.92 14.59 -22.34
N VAL A 14 -20.43 15.57 -23.10
CA VAL A 14 -19.06 16.11 -22.94
C VAL A 14 -18.91 16.90 -21.63
N ALA A 15 -19.93 17.64 -21.19
CA ALA A 15 -19.93 18.30 -19.89
C ALA A 15 -20.03 17.32 -18.71
N GLY A 16 -20.77 16.21 -18.87
CA GLY A 16 -20.83 15.12 -17.89
C GLY A 16 -19.49 14.38 -17.73
N LEU A 17 -18.73 14.22 -18.82
CA LEU A 17 -17.37 13.67 -18.80
C LEU A 17 -16.34 14.63 -18.17
N ALA A 18 -16.62 15.94 -18.15
CA ALA A 18 -15.80 16.94 -17.46
C ALA A 18 -16.12 17.05 -15.96
N LEU A 19 -17.27 16.53 -15.51
CA LEU A 19 -17.64 16.38 -14.10
C LEU A 19 -17.27 14.99 -13.54
N GLY A 20 -16.20 14.40 -14.07
CA GLY A 20 -15.46 13.33 -13.41
C GLY A 20 -14.62 13.84 -12.23
N SER A 21 -15.09 14.84 -11.49
CA SER A 21 -14.59 15.14 -10.16
C SER A 21 -15.24 14.19 -9.15
N GLY A 22 -14.97 12.90 -9.29
CA GLY A 22 -14.76 12.11 -8.09
C GLY A 22 -13.56 12.74 -7.39
N PRO A 23 -13.55 12.92 -6.05
CA PRO A 23 -12.34 13.38 -5.40
C PRO A 23 -11.24 12.43 -5.86
N MET A 24 -10.24 12.97 -6.54
CA MET A 24 -8.92 12.37 -6.56
C MET A 24 -8.49 12.43 -5.10
N VAL A 25 -9.00 11.50 -4.28
CA VAL A 25 -8.39 11.25 -3.02
C VAL A 25 -7.01 10.80 -3.45
N ALA A 26 -6.01 11.61 -3.12
CA ALA A 26 -4.62 11.21 -3.06
C ALA A 26 -4.47 10.12 -1.98
N ASN A 27 -5.30 9.09 -2.02
CA ASN A 27 -5.13 7.85 -1.32
C ASN A 27 -3.92 7.24 -2.01
N GLY A 28 -2.74 7.57 -1.49
CA GLY A 28 -1.49 6.93 -1.91
C GLY A 28 -1.76 5.44 -2.05
N GLN A 29 -1.41 4.90 -3.22
CA GLN A 29 -1.73 3.53 -3.60
C GLN A 29 -1.41 2.60 -2.42
N LYS A 30 -2.45 2.00 -1.84
CA LYS A 30 -2.29 1.07 -0.71
C LYS A 30 -1.89 -0.28 -1.30
N VAL A 31 -0.75 -0.80 -0.90
CA VAL A 31 -0.30 -2.15 -1.25
C VAL A 31 -0.54 -3.04 -0.04
N CYS A 32 -1.37 -4.08 -0.19
CA CYS A 32 -1.78 -4.94 0.91
C CYS A 32 -2.29 -4.17 2.14
N GLY A 33 -3.07 -3.10 1.93
CA GLY A 33 -3.59 -2.28 3.03
C GLY A 33 -2.61 -1.26 3.62
N MET A 34 -1.33 -1.25 3.20
CA MET A 34 -0.32 -0.29 3.67
C MET A 34 -0.03 0.80 2.64
N ASN A 35 0.14 2.03 3.10
CA ASN A 35 0.67 3.12 2.27
C ASN A 35 2.20 3.14 2.29
N LYS A 36 2.80 3.98 1.42
CA LYS A 36 4.26 4.16 1.34
C LYS A 36 4.87 4.60 2.68
N GLU A 37 4.16 5.42 3.46
CA GLU A 37 4.61 5.87 4.78
C GLU A 37 4.69 4.70 5.77
N GLY A 38 3.72 3.80 5.74
CA GLY A 38 3.70 2.57 6.53
C GLY A 38 4.86 1.64 6.20
N PHE A 39 5.13 1.40 4.91
CA PHE A 39 6.31 0.64 4.49
C PHE A 39 7.61 1.28 4.93
N LYS A 40 7.74 2.60 4.76
CA LYS A 40 8.92 3.36 5.18
C LYS A 40 9.13 3.30 6.70
N ALA A 41 8.05 3.30 7.49
CA ALA A 41 8.12 3.17 8.94
C ALA A 41 8.65 1.80 9.40
N CYS A 42 8.39 0.75 8.61
CA CYS A 42 8.87 -0.61 8.87
C CYS A 42 10.27 -0.89 8.32
N GLN A 43 10.68 -0.17 7.27
CA GLN A 43 11.95 -0.39 6.56
C GLN A 43 13.19 -0.52 7.46
N PRO A 44 13.40 0.30 8.51
CA PRO A 44 14.58 0.17 9.38
C PRO A 44 14.72 -1.19 10.06
N SER A 45 13.60 -1.84 10.38
CA SER A 45 13.55 -3.13 11.07
C SER A 45 13.76 -4.33 10.12
N VAL A 46 13.60 -4.12 8.81
CA VAL A 46 13.62 -5.19 7.80
C VAL A 46 14.72 -5.04 6.76
N THR A 47 15.54 -4.00 6.85
CA THR A 47 16.65 -3.78 5.90
C THR A 47 17.72 -4.86 6.07
N ALA A 48 18.07 -5.56 4.99
CA ALA A 48 19.01 -6.68 4.99
C ALA A 48 20.44 -6.27 5.38
N GLY A 49 20.87 -5.06 4.99
CA GLY A 49 22.23 -4.55 5.27
C GLY A 49 22.51 -4.18 6.73
N ASN A 50 21.51 -4.21 7.61
CA ASN A 50 21.70 -3.90 9.02
C ASN A 50 21.91 -5.20 9.84
N PRO A 51 23.08 -5.44 10.47
CA PRO A 51 23.29 -6.64 11.28
C PRO A 51 22.45 -6.67 12.56
N SER A 52 22.04 -5.51 13.09
CA SER A 52 21.20 -5.38 14.29
C SER A 52 20.06 -4.39 14.01
N PRO A 53 18.97 -4.85 13.37
CA PRO A 53 17.82 -4.00 13.08
C PRO A 53 17.15 -3.55 14.38
N PRO A 54 16.74 -2.28 14.50
CA PRO A 54 15.96 -1.81 15.63
C PRO A 54 14.58 -2.49 15.66
N PRO A 55 13.94 -2.56 16.84
CA PRO A 55 12.56 -3.04 16.95
C PRO A 55 11.61 -2.18 16.10
N PRO A 56 10.45 -2.72 15.68
CA PRO A 56 9.48 -1.97 14.90
C PRO A 56 9.01 -0.72 15.65
N SER A 57 8.92 0.38 14.92
CA SER A 57 8.32 1.61 15.44
C SER A 57 6.81 1.43 15.67
N ALA A 58 6.23 2.23 16.56
CA ALA A 58 4.78 2.24 16.76
C ALA A 58 4.02 2.53 15.43
N ALA A 59 4.57 3.41 14.59
CA ALA A 59 4.02 3.68 13.26
C ALA A 59 4.04 2.46 12.33
N CYS A 60 5.11 1.66 12.37
CA CYS A 60 5.16 0.40 11.64
C CYS A 60 4.08 -0.57 12.14
N CYS A 61 3.94 -0.74 13.46
CA CYS A 61 2.94 -1.65 14.02
C CYS A 61 1.50 -1.21 13.72
N MET A 62 1.21 0.10 13.75
CA MET A 62 -0.10 0.61 13.32
C MET A 62 -0.37 0.31 11.85
N ALA A 63 0.62 0.52 10.98
CA ALA A 63 0.47 0.22 9.56
C ALA A 63 0.27 -1.29 9.30
N LEU A 64 0.96 -2.15 10.05
CA LEU A 64 0.78 -3.61 9.98
C LEU A 64 -0.58 -4.06 10.54
N ASN A 65 -1.14 -3.35 11.51
CA ASN A 65 -2.47 -3.65 12.04
C ASN A 65 -3.58 -3.40 11.00
N GLU A 66 -3.37 -2.47 10.07
CA GLU A 66 -4.26 -2.20 8.93
C GLU A 66 -3.89 -2.99 7.67
N ALA A 67 -2.81 -3.78 7.72
CA ALA A 67 -2.29 -4.50 6.57
C ALA A 67 -2.98 -5.86 6.38
N ASP A 68 -3.07 -6.26 5.12
CA ASP A 68 -3.38 -7.64 4.75
C ASP A 68 -2.08 -8.46 4.79
N LEU A 69 -1.86 -9.15 5.91
CA LEU A 69 -0.65 -9.93 6.13
C LEU A 69 -0.50 -11.08 5.11
N THR A 70 -1.60 -11.73 4.71
CA THR A 70 -1.58 -12.78 3.69
C THR A 70 -1.19 -12.22 2.33
N CYS A 71 -1.67 -11.02 1.98
CA CYS A 71 -1.26 -10.31 0.78
C CYS A 71 0.25 -10.00 0.79
N LEU A 72 0.81 -9.60 1.95
CA LEU A 72 2.24 -9.33 2.08
C LEU A 72 3.11 -10.57 1.80
N CYS A 73 2.59 -11.78 2.02
CA CYS A 73 3.29 -13.03 1.67
C CYS A 73 3.61 -13.13 0.16
N PHE A 74 2.80 -12.54 -0.73
CA PHE A 74 3.06 -12.59 -2.18
C PHE A 74 4.32 -11.82 -2.59
N PHE A 75 4.82 -10.93 -1.73
CA PHE A 75 6.08 -10.21 -1.98
C PHE A 75 7.31 -11.05 -1.65
N LYS A 76 7.15 -12.23 -1.03
CA LYS A 76 8.25 -13.17 -0.77
C LYS A 76 9.04 -13.44 -2.04
N ASN A 77 10.34 -13.16 -2.01
CA ASN A 77 11.26 -13.28 -3.16
C ASN A 77 10.92 -12.39 -4.37
N SER A 78 10.02 -11.41 -4.22
CA SER A 78 9.73 -10.47 -5.30
C SER A 78 10.94 -9.57 -5.59
N LYS A 79 11.05 -9.10 -6.83
CA LYS A 79 12.09 -8.13 -7.22
C LYS A 79 12.04 -6.86 -6.36
N LEU A 80 10.85 -6.46 -5.91
CA LEU A 80 10.66 -5.31 -5.03
C LEU A 80 11.44 -5.45 -3.72
N MET A 81 11.48 -6.65 -3.13
CA MET A 81 12.28 -6.85 -1.91
C MET A 81 13.77 -6.61 -2.15
N ASN A 82 14.29 -7.09 -3.27
CA ASN A 82 15.70 -6.91 -3.63
C ASN A 82 16.02 -5.45 -3.94
N ASP A 83 15.17 -4.78 -4.72
CA ASP A 83 15.36 -3.37 -5.11
C ASP A 83 15.39 -2.43 -3.89
N TYR A 84 14.62 -2.74 -2.84
CA TYR A 84 14.59 -1.97 -1.59
C TYR A 84 15.49 -2.55 -0.47
N GLY A 85 16.24 -3.62 -0.75
CA GLY A 85 17.14 -4.25 0.22
C GLY A 85 16.42 -4.79 1.47
N ILE A 86 15.22 -5.34 1.31
CA ILE A 86 14.36 -5.85 2.38
C ILE A 86 14.62 -7.34 2.58
N ASP A 87 14.80 -7.75 3.84
CA ASP A 87 14.86 -9.15 4.26
C ASP A 87 13.45 -9.65 4.64
N PHE A 88 12.96 -10.66 3.92
CA PHE A 88 11.61 -11.21 4.15
C PHE A 88 11.49 -11.96 5.46
N ASN A 89 12.56 -12.62 5.91
CA ASN A 89 12.54 -13.33 7.18
C ASN A 89 12.37 -12.36 8.35
N ARG A 90 12.96 -11.17 8.26
CA ARG A 90 12.72 -10.10 9.23
C ARG A 90 11.32 -9.51 9.09
N ALA A 91 10.84 -9.31 7.86
CA ALA A 91 9.52 -8.74 7.62
C ALA A 91 8.38 -9.62 8.16
N LYS A 92 8.47 -10.95 8.01
CA LYS A 92 7.46 -11.88 8.54
C LYS A 92 7.48 -12.00 10.07
N ASP A 93 8.55 -11.58 10.73
CA ASP A 93 8.62 -11.57 12.20
C ASP A 93 7.94 -10.32 12.80
N LEU A 94 7.81 -9.24 12.02
CA LEU A 94 7.21 -7.98 12.51
C LEU A 94 5.80 -8.12 13.09
N PRO A 95 4.85 -8.90 12.50
CA PRO A 95 3.52 -9.07 13.08
C PRO A 95 3.55 -9.69 14.49
N VAL A 96 4.52 -10.57 14.76
CA VAL A 96 4.72 -11.15 16.10
C VAL A 96 5.36 -10.12 17.03
N GLN A 97 6.39 -9.39 16.57
CA GLN A 97 7.03 -8.32 17.35
C GLN A 97 6.07 -7.18 17.71
N CYS A 98 5.08 -6.90 16.86
CA CYS A 98 4.02 -5.92 17.08
C CYS A 98 2.84 -6.49 17.89
N ASN A 99 2.89 -7.75 18.34
CA ASN A 99 1.82 -8.44 19.07
C ASN A 99 0.48 -8.53 18.30
N LEU A 100 0.51 -8.53 16.97
CA LEU A 100 -0.69 -8.65 16.13
C LEU A 100 -1.13 -10.12 15.99
N THR A 101 -0.19 -11.05 16.08
CA THR A 101 -0.44 -12.50 16.08
C THR A 101 0.59 -13.25 16.92
N LYS A 102 0.24 -14.43 17.42
CA LYS A 102 1.17 -15.32 18.16
C LYS A 102 2.21 -15.98 17.25
N SER A 103 1.86 -16.21 15.99
CA SER A 103 2.74 -16.77 14.98
C SER A 103 2.27 -16.32 13.61
N PHE A 104 3.21 -16.05 12.71
CA PHE A 104 2.93 -15.65 11.35
C PHE A 104 3.80 -16.47 10.39
N ASN A 105 3.17 -17.13 9.42
CA ASN A 105 3.86 -17.97 8.45
C ASN A 105 3.47 -17.59 7.02
N CYS A 106 4.51 -17.33 6.24
CA CYS A 106 4.59 -17.29 4.79
C CYS A 106 5.88 -18.05 4.41
#